data_AF-A0A7V3FUK0-F1
#
_entry.id   AF-A0A7V3FUK0-F1
#
_cell.length_a   1.000
_cell.length_b   1.000
_cell.length_c   1.000
_cell.angle_alpha   90.00
_cell.angle_beta   90.00
_cell.angle_gamma   90.00
#
_symmetry.space_group_name_H-M   'P 1'
#
loop_
_entity.id
_entity.type
_entity.pdbx_description
1 polymer ?
#
loop_
_entity_poly.entity_id
_entity_poly.type
_entity_poly.pdbx_seq_one_letter_code
_entity_poly.pdbx_strand_id
1 'polypeptide(L)'
;MKTFNVYPLQNITPLKARGSWLWDDKNQKYLDLYGGHAVISIGHSHPKYIAKITEQLNNIAFYSNSVINPLQEELAKKLGEISGYEDYYLFLCNSGAEANENALKLASFHNGRKKVIAFSKSFHGRTSLAVAATNDKSIQAPVNDHEVVFVELNNEQAFVEAMDETVCAVIIEGIQGVAGIHIPENPFLQLIEKKCKEYGALFIADEVQS
;
A
#
# COMPACT_ATOMS: atom_id res chain seq x y z
N MET A 1 25.40 -19.72 -7.55
CA MET A 1 24.89 -18.34 -7.71
C MET A 1 24.64 -17.77 -6.31
N LYS A 2 24.88 -16.47 -6.08
CA LYS A 2 24.58 -15.80 -4.81
C LYS A 2 23.31 -14.95 -4.97
N THR A 3 22.51 -14.83 -3.92
CA THR A 3 21.38 -13.89 -3.91
C THR A 3 21.92 -12.46 -3.87
N PHE A 4 21.17 -11.53 -4.47
CA PHE A 4 21.47 -10.10 -4.37
C PHE A 4 21.04 -9.60 -2.99
N ASN A 5 21.95 -8.95 -2.27
CA ASN A 5 21.67 -8.51 -0.91
C ASN A 5 20.92 -7.18 -0.93
N VAL A 6 19.60 -7.23 -0.69
CA VAL A 6 18.72 -6.05 -0.75
C VAL A 6 18.49 -5.43 0.63
N TYR A 7 18.61 -6.23 1.70
CA TYR A 7 18.28 -5.80 3.06
C TYR A 7 19.31 -6.30 4.07
N PRO A 8 19.58 -5.53 5.13
CA PRO A 8 20.26 -6.06 6.31
C PRO A 8 19.48 -7.26 6.86
N LEU A 9 20.15 -8.39 7.04
CA LEU A 9 19.53 -9.60 7.58
C LEU A 9 19.85 -9.74 9.07
N GLN A 10 18.84 -10.11 9.86
CA GLN A 10 19.05 -10.64 11.20
C GLN A 10 19.50 -12.09 11.10
N ASN A 11 20.37 -12.53 12.00
CA ASN A 11 20.85 -13.93 12.04
C ASN A 11 19.83 -14.86 12.72
N ILE A 12 18.62 -14.91 12.15
CA ILE A 12 17.49 -15.73 12.58
C ILE A 12 17.00 -16.49 11.36
N THR A 13 16.83 -17.81 11.47
CA THR A 13 16.30 -18.67 10.41
C THR A 13 14.93 -19.21 10.83
N PRO A 14 13.81 -18.51 10.53
CA PRO A 14 12.47 -18.99 10.88
C PRO A 14 12.13 -20.32 10.19
N LEU A 15 11.73 -21.33 10.95
CA LEU A 15 11.30 -22.64 10.40
C LEU A 15 9.84 -22.98 10.68
N LYS A 16 9.26 -22.45 11.76
CA LYS A 16 7.88 -22.74 12.15
C LYS A 16 7.28 -21.51 12.80
N ALA A 17 5.99 -21.26 12.54
CA ALA A 17 5.27 -20.20 13.22
C ALA A 17 3.79 -20.56 13.41
N ARG A 18 3.19 -20.12 14.52
CA ARG A 18 1.77 -20.31 14.85
C ARG A 18 1.27 -19.20 15.77
N GLY A 19 0.15 -18.58 15.41
CA GLY A 19 -0.35 -17.42 16.15
C GLY A 19 0.70 -16.32 16.12
N SER A 20 1.04 -15.75 17.27
CA SER A 20 2.09 -14.72 17.38
C SER A 20 3.47 -15.29 17.73
N TRP A 21 3.72 -16.58 17.51
CA TRP A 21 4.99 -17.23 17.88
C TRP A 21 5.73 -17.79 16.67
N LEU A 22 7.06 -17.67 16.71
CA LEU A 22 8.01 -18.14 15.71
C LEU A 22 9.09 -19.00 16.37
N TRP A 23 9.56 -20.03 15.67
CA TRP A 23 10.67 -20.90 16.08
C TRP A 23 11.72 -20.93 14.97
N ASP A 24 12.99 -20.78 15.35
CA ASP A 24 14.11 -20.84 14.42
C ASP A 24 14.69 -22.27 14.26
N ASP A 25 15.78 -22.37 13.50
CA ASP A 25 16.54 -23.60 13.25
C ASP A 25 17.28 -24.17 14.47
N LYS A 26 17.33 -23.41 15.57
CA LYS A 26 17.88 -23.82 16.87
C LYS A 26 16.78 -24.11 17.89
N ASN A 27 15.52 -24.14 17.47
CA ASN A 27 14.33 -24.26 18.31
C ASN A 27 14.13 -23.09 19.31
N GLN A 28 14.81 -21.95 19.11
CA GLN A 28 14.56 -20.75 19.90
C GLN A 28 13.18 -20.21 19.56
N LYS A 29 12.38 -19.94 20.59
CA LYS A 29 11.01 -19.41 20.46
C LYS A 29 11.03 -17.88 20.59
N TYR A 30 10.32 -17.19 19.70
CA TYR A 30 10.19 -15.74 19.63
C TYR A 30 8.73 -15.33 19.66
N LEU A 31 8.39 -14.32 20.48
CA LEU A 31 7.12 -13.60 20.34
C LEU A 31 7.28 -12.62 19.18
N ASP A 32 6.49 -12.81 18.13
CA ASP A 32 6.52 -11.97 16.94
C ASP A 32 5.59 -10.76 17.13
N LEU A 33 6.19 -9.61 17.40
CA LEU A 33 5.54 -8.30 17.45
C LEU A 33 5.83 -7.46 16.19
N TYR A 34 6.40 -8.08 15.15
CA TYR A 34 6.78 -7.43 13.90
C TYR A 34 5.81 -7.80 12.76
N GLY A 35 5.34 -9.05 12.73
CA GLY A 35 4.32 -9.52 11.79
C GLY A 35 4.74 -9.45 10.32
N GLY A 36 6.05 -9.34 10.04
CA GLY A 36 6.60 -9.26 8.68
C GLY A 36 6.23 -7.96 7.97
N HIS A 37 6.49 -6.80 8.59
CA HIS A 37 5.98 -5.50 8.14
C HIS A 37 4.44 -5.42 8.15
N ALA A 38 3.83 -5.81 9.27
CA ALA A 38 2.37 -5.75 9.48
C ALA A 38 1.52 -6.64 8.55
N VAL A 39 2.12 -7.57 7.79
CA VAL A 39 1.39 -8.44 6.85
C VAL A 39 0.53 -9.47 7.56
N ILE A 40 1.04 -10.11 8.62
CA ILE A 40 0.39 -11.26 9.27
C ILE A 40 -0.60 -10.80 10.35
N SER A 41 -1.68 -10.14 9.93
CA SER A 41 -2.69 -9.55 10.83
C SER A 41 -3.51 -10.58 11.62
N ILE A 42 -3.70 -11.79 11.08
CA ILE A 42 -4.47 -12.88 11.73
C ILE A 42 -3.59 -13.90 12.47
N GLY A 43 -2.29 -13.61 12.61
CA GLY A 43 -1.31 -14.54 13.16
C GLY A 43 -0.87 -15.63 12.18
N HIS A 44 0.29 -16.21 12.46
CA HIS A 44 0.93 -17.21 11.61
C HIS A 44 0.10 -18.49 11.50
N SER A 45 -0.04 -18.99 10.27
CA SER A 45 -0.69 -20.28 9.95
C SER A 45 -2.06 -20.45 10.61
N HIS A 46 -2.89 -19.40 10.59
CA HIS A 46 -4.22 -19.44 11.20
C HIS A 46 -5.05 -20.60 10.61
N PRO A 47 -5.64 -21.51 11.42
CA PRO A 47 -6.25 -22.75 10.92
C PRO A 47 -7.32 -22.54 9.85
N LYS A 48 -8.16 -21.50 9.99
CA LYS A 48 -9.18 -21.15 8.99
C LYS A 48 -8.58 -20.72 7.65
N TYR A 49 -7.48 -19.97 7.67
CA TYR A 49 -6.78 -19.52 6.47
C TYR A 49 -6.15 -20.72 5.75
N ILE A 50 -5.43 -21.56 6.48
CA ILE A 50 -4.82 -22.78 5.93
C ILE A 50 -5.87 -23.70 5.30
N ALA A 51 -6.98 -23.95 6.00
CA ALA A 51 -8.06 -24.77 5.48
C ALA A 51 -8.62 -24.21 4.16
N LYS A 52 -8.93 -22.91 4.10
CA LYS A 52 -9.52 -22.27 2.91
C LYS A 52 -8.57 -22.21 1.73
N ILE A 53 -7.30 -21.88 1.95
CA ILE A 53 -6.29 -21.89 0.90
C ILE A 53 -6.06 -23.32 0.38
N THR A 54 -5.97 -24.31 1.27
CA THR A 54 -5.77 -25.71 0.87
C THR A 54 -6.95 -26.24 0.04
N GLU A 55 -8.19 -25.95 0.47
CA GLU A 55 -9.41 -26.27 -0.28
C GLU A 55 -9.36 -25.67 -1.68
N GLN A 56 -9.03 -24.38 -1.81
CA GLN A 56 -8.95 -23.71 -3.10
C GLN A 56 -7.84 -24.28 -3.99
N LEU A 57 -6.65 -24.54 -3.45
CA LEU A 57 -5.52 -25.10 -4.19
C LEU A 57 -5.80 -26.51 -4.73
N ASN A 58 -6.57 -27.33 -4.00
CA ASN A 58 -7.00 -28.65 -4.46
C ASN A 58 -8.02 -28.58 -5.61
N ASN A 59 -8.70 -27.45 -5.79
CA ASN A 59 -9.62 -27.20 -6.90
C ASN A 59 -8.91 -26.51 -8.08
N ILE A 60 -8.40 -25.30 -7.84
CA ILE A 60 -7.65 -24.50 -8.81
C ILE A 60 -6.81 -23.43 -8.11
N ALA A 61 -5.52 -23.38 -8.41
CA ALA A 61 -4.59 -22.40 -7.84
C ALA A 61 -4.61 -21.05 -8.55
N PHE A 62 -4.73 -21.04 -9.89
CA PHE A 62 -4.69 -19.82 -10.68
C PHE A 62 -5.41 -19.99 -12.01
N TYR A 63 -6.08 -18.93 -12.45
CA TYR A 63 -6.48 -18.70 -13.83
C TYR A 63 -6.41 -17.19 -14.13
N SER A 64 -6.27 -16.81 -15.40
CA SER A 64 -6.18 -15.40 -15.78
C SER A 64 -7.49 -14.64 -15.59
N ASN A 65 -7.44 -13.31 -15.65
CA ASN A 65 -8.61 -12.42 -15.56
C ASN A 65 -9.56 -12.50 -16.78
N SER A 66 -9.33 -13.41 -17.73
CA SER A 66 -10.15 -13.56 -18.94
C SER A 66 -11.35 -14.50 -18.76
N VAL A 67 -11.74 -14.79 -17.52
CA VAL A 67 -12.87 -15.65 -17.17
C VAL A 67 -13.64 -15.09 -15.98
N ILE A 68 -14.85 -15.62 -15.77
CA ILE A 68 -15.67 -15.31 -14.61
C ILE A 68 -15.10 -16.04 -13.39
N ASN A 69 -14.84 -15.30 -12.31
CA ASN A 69 -14.39 -15.84 -11.03
C ASN A 69 -15.30 -15.34 -9.90
N PRO A 70 -16.26 -16.16 -9.42
CA PRO A 70 -17.20 -15.78 -8.36
C PRO A 70 -16.54 -15.33 -7.06
N LEU A 71 -15.30 -15.76 -6.77
CA LEU A 71 -14.58 -15.34 -5.57
C LEU A 71 -14.21 -13.86 -5.61
N GLN A 72 -14.05 -13.26 -6.80
CA GLN A 72 -13.80 -11.82 -6.94
C GLN A 72 -15.04 -11.01 -6.53
N GLU A 73 -16.23 -11.45 -6.94
CA GLU A 73 -17.51 -10.83 -6.57
C GLU A 73 -17.79 -11.00 -5.07
N GLU A 74 -17.55 -12.20 -4.52
CA GLU A 74 -17.71 -12.45 -3.08
C GLU A 74 -16.78 -11.56 -2.25
N LEU A 75 -15.53 -11.39 -2.68
CA LEU A 75 -14.57 -10.51 -2.02
C LEU A 75 -14.99 -9.04 -2.13
N ALA A 76 -15.37 -8.58 -3.32
CA ALA A 76 -15.83 -7.20 -3.53
C ALA A 76 -17.02 -6.87 -2.64
N LYS A 77 -18.03 -7.75 -2.59
CA LYS A 77 -19.20 -7.58 -1.73
C LYS A 77 -18.81 -7.45 -0.26
N LYS A 78 -18.00 -8.39 0.26
CA LYS A 78 -17.58 -8.36 1.68
C LYS A 78 -16.75 -7.13 2.03
N LEU A 79 -15.87 -6.71 1.12
CA LEU A 79 -15.08 -5.49 1.32
C LEU A 79 -15.98 -4.26 1.34
N GLY A 80 -16.93 -4.14 0.41
CA GLY A 80 -17.91 -3.05 0.40
C GLY A 80 -18.71 -2.99 1.71
N GLU A 81 -19.25 -4.12 2.17
CA GLU A 81 -20.00 -4.22 3.43
C GLU A 81 -19.17 -3.82 4.67
N ILE A 82 -17.94 -4.30 4.79
CA ILE A 82 -17.09 -4.03 5.97
C ILE A 82 -16.54 -2.60 5.96
N SER A 83 -16.22 -2.06 4.79
CA SER A 83 -15.66 -0.71 4.65
C SER A 83 -16.73 0.39 4.60
N GLY A 84 -18.00 0.04 4.37
CA GLY A 84 -19.09 0.99 4.16
C GLY A 84 -19.12 1.60 2.74
N TYR A 85 -18.35 1.05 1.80
CA TYR A 85 -18.23 1.51 0.41
C TYR A 85 -18.88 0.54 -0.57
N GLU A 86 -20.18 0.29 -0.43
CA GLU A 86 -20.92 -0.69 -1.25
C GLU A 86 -20.97 -0.34 -2.75
N ASP A 87 -20.90 0.96 -3.09
CA ASP A 87 -20.99 1.46 -4.47
C ASP A 87 -19.62 1.62 -5.17
N TYR A 88 -18.54 1.08 -4.57
CA TYR A 88 -17.18 1.24 -5.09
C TYR A 88 -16.77 0.06 -5.98
N TYR A 89 -15.84 0.32 -6.90
CA TYR A 89 -15.25 -0.70 -7.77
C TYR A 89 -13.96 -1.26 -7.17
N LEU A 90 -13.82 -2.59 -7.18
CA LEU A 90 -12.61 -3.28 -6.72
C LEU A 90 -11.72 -3.65 -7.90
N PHE A 91 -10.45 -3.24 -7.85
CA PHE A 91 -9.40 -3.74 -8.72
C PHE A 91 -8.38 -4.56 -7.91
N LEU A 92 -8.20 -5.82 -8.27
CA LEU A 92 -7.30 -6.74 -7.55
C LEU A 92 -5.90 -6.72 -8.16
N CYS A 93 -4.89 -6.66 -7.28
CA CYS A 93 -3.48 -6.75 -7.62
C CYS A 93 -2.74 -7.56 -6.55
N ASN A 94 -1.42 -7.70 -6.67
CA ASN A 94 -0.63 -8.65 -5.89
C ASN A 94 0.21 -7.99 -4.79
N SER A 95 0.29 -6.65 -4.76
CA SER A 95 1.09 -5.92 -3.78
C SER A 95 0.59 -4.49 -3.59
N GLY A 96 0.98 -3.86 -2.48
CA GLY A 96 0.69 -2.45 -2.23
C GLY A 96 1.28 -1.52 -3.29
N ALA A 97 2.50 -1.80 -3.78
CA ALA A 97 3.11 -1.02 -4.85
C ALA A 97 2.28 -1.09 -6.15
N GLU A 98 1.76 -2.28 -6.52
CA GLU A 98 0.85 -2.41 -7.67
C GLU A 98 -0.48 -1.67 -7.45
N ALA A 99 -1.02 -1.66 -6.22
CA ALA A 99 -2.23 -0.90 -5.90
C ALA A 99 -2.01 0.60 -6.12
N ASN A 100 -0.92 1.14 -5.58
CA ASN A 100 -0.57 2.56 -5.71
C ASN A 100 -0.24 2.96 -7.15
N GLU A 101 0.48 2.13 -7.91
CA GLU A 101 0.69 2.33 -9.36
C GLU A 101 -0.63 2.49 -10.11
N ASN A 102 -1.58 1.59 -9.85
CA ASN A 102 -2.86 1.63 -10.54
C ASN A 102 -3.76 2.79 -10.06
N ALA A 103 -3.71 3.15 -8.78
CA ALA A 103 -4.41 4.33 -8.26
C ALA A 103 -3.92 5.63 -8.92
N LEU A 104 -2.61 5.82 -9.00
CA LEU A 104 -2.00 6.99 -9.65
C LEU A 104 -2.28 7.03 -11.15
N LYS A 105 -2.20 5.87 -11.83
CA LYS A 105 -2.58 5.77 -13.24
C LYS A 105 -4.06 6.04 -13.48
N LEU A 106 -4.95 5.55 -12.61
CA LEU A 106 -6.39 5.80 -12.70
C LEU A 106 -6.69 7.29 -12.57
N ALA A 107 -6.06 7.97 -11.62
CA ALA A 107 -6.17 9.42 -11.49
C ALA A 107 -5.74 10.14 -12.78
N SER A 108 -4.62 9.73 -13.37
CA SER A 108 -4.12 10.31 -14.62
C SER A 108 -5.03 10.00 -15.81
N PHE A 109 -5.59 8.78 -15.92
CA PHE A 109 -6.59 8.47 -16.94
C PHE A 109 -7.87 9.28 -16.78
N HIS A 110 -8.26 9.60 -15.54
CA HIS A 110 -9.47 10.36 -15.25
C HIS A 110 -9.36 11.84 -15.65
N ASN A 111 -8.25 12.51 -15.32
CA ASN A 111 -8.11 13.96 -15.55
C ASN A 111 -7.06 14.36 -16.60
N GLY A 112 -6.26 13.42 -17.12
CA GLY A 112 -5.24 13.66 -18.14
C GLY A 112 -3.97 14.34 -17.65
N ARG A 113 -3.80 14.51 -16.33
CA ARG A 113 -2.70 15.26 -15.70
C ARG A 113 -1.59 14.33 -15.20
N LYS A 114 -0.44 14.90 -14.84
CA LYS A 114 0.76 14.13 -14.42
C LYS A 114 1.30 14.47 -13.03
N LYS A 115 1.16 15.72 -12.57
CA LYS A 115 1.75 16.19 -11.32
C LYS A 115 1.12 15.49 -10.12
N VAL A 116 1.92 14.81 -9.30
CA VAL A 116 1.46 14.16 -8.07
C VAL A 116 2.00 14.93 -6.87
N ILE A 117 1.18 15.14 -5.85
CA ILE A 117 1.64 15.62 -4.55
C ILE A 117 1.73 14.42 -3.60
N ALA A 118 2.88 14.24 -2.99
CA ALA A 118 3.15 13.27 -1.94
C ALA A 118 3.77 13.98 -0.72
N PHE A 119 3.98 13.26 0.37
CA PHE A 119 4.43 13.87 1.63
C PHE A 119 5.85 13.45 2.01
N SER A 120 6.58 14.33 2.69
CA SER A 120 7.91 14.03 3.22
C SER A 120 7.88 12.77 4.07
N LYS A 121 8.92 11.94 3.98
CA LYS A 121 9.05 10.60 4.61
C LYS A 121 8.05 9.52 4.18
N SER A 122 7.19 9.77 3.18
CA SER A 122 6.23 8.77 2.69
C SER A 122 6.89 7.51 2.14
N PHE A 123 6.16 6.39 2.20
CA PHE A 123 6.53 5.14 1.54
C PHE A 123 5.32 4.52 0.82
N HIS A 124 5.31 4.59 -0.52
CA HIS A 124 4.22 4.09 -1.37
C HIS A 124 4.62 2.85 -2.20
N GLY A 125 5.89 2.44 -2.17
CA GLY A 125 6.36 1.22 -2.82
C GLY A 125 7.68 1.40 -3.57
N ARG A 126 8.06 0.36 -4.33
CA ARG A 126 9.35 0.31 -5.05
C ARG A 126 9.24 0.10 -6.57
N THR A 127 8.03 0.04 -7.11
CA THR A 127 7.78 0.09 -8.57
C THR A 127 7.90 1.53 -9.07
N SER A 128 7.96 1.75 -10.38
CA SER A 128 8.48 3.01 -10.94
C SER A 128 7.76 4.30 -10.50
N LEU A 129 6.44 4.34 -10.55
CA LEU A 129 5.66 5.51 -10.13
C LEU A 129 5.49 5.54 -8.61
N ALA A 130 5.33 4.36 -7.98
CA ALA A 130 5.21 4.24 -6.53
C ALA A 130 6.47 4.71 -5.79
N VAL A 131 7.66 4.41 -6.31
CA VAL A 131 8.95 4.84 -5.73
C VAL A 131 9.21 6.33 -5.98
N ALA A 132 8.70 6.88 -7.08
CA ALA A 132 8.74 8.32 -7.33
C ALA A 132 7.89 9.09 -6.31
N ALA A 133 6.77 8.51 -5.89
CA ALA A 133 5.95 9.03 -4.79
C ALA A 133 6.52 8.71 -3.39
N THR A 134 7.50 7.82 -3.27
CA THR A 134 8.18 7.49 -2.00
C THR A 134 9.30 8.48 -1.72
N ASN A 135 9.35 9.05 -0.51
CA ASN A 135 10.34 10.07 -0.15
C ASN A 135 11.68 9.48 0.35
N ASP A 136 12.30 8.64 -0.47
CA ASP A 136 13.64 8.09 -0.23
C ASP A 136 14.42 8.05 -1.55
N LYS A 137 15.33 9.02 -1.72
CA LYS A 137 16.15 9.13 -2.94
C LYS A 137 17.13 7.96 -3.12
N SER A 138 17.46 7.22 -2.05
CA SER A 138 18.45 6.13 -2.14
C SER A 138 17.93 4.90 -2.89
N ILE A 139 16.60 4.79 -3.05
CA ILE A 139 15.93 3.70 -3.75
C ILE A 139 15.30 4.13 -5.08
N GLN A 140 15.54 5.37 -5.52
CA GLN A 140 15.07 5.89 -6.80
C GLN A 140 16.15 5.76 -7.88
N ALA A 141 15.80 5.12 -8.99
CA ALA A 141 16.65 5.04 -10.18
C ALA A 141 16.25 6.11 -11.22
N PRO A 142 17.13 6.48 -12.18
CA PRO A 142 16.82 7.48 -13.21
C PRO A 142 15.56 7.19 -14.05
N VAL A 143 15.16 5.92 -14.20
CA VAL A 143 13.94 5.52 -14.92
C VAL A 143 12.65 5.77 -14.11
N ASN A 144 12.77 6.23 -12.87
CA ASN A 144 11.67 6.59 -11.99
C ASN A 144 11.39 8.10 -11.98
N ASP A 145 11.92 8.84 -12.96
CA ASP A 145 11.69 10.27 -13.09
C ASP A 145 10.24 10.57 -13.47
N HIS A 146 9.43 10.95 -12.48
CA HIS A 146 8.03 11.35 -12.61
C HIS A 146 7.81 12.69 -11.90
N GLU A 147 6.82 13.45 -12.33
CA GLU A 147 6.50 14.77 -11.77
C GLU A 147 5.83 14.65 -10.40
N VAL A 148 6.64 14.56 -9.34
CA VAL A 148 6.19 14.47 -7.94
C VAL A 148 6.70 15.67 -7.14
N VAL A 149 5.79 16.33 -6.43
CA VAL A 149 6.10 17.38 -5.46
C VAL A 149 5.91 16.82 -4.06
N PHE A 150 6.93 16.97 -3.21
CA PHE A 150 6.87 16.57 -1.81
C PHE A 150 6.55 17.77 -0.91
N VAL A 151 5.54 17.62 -0.06
CA VAL A 151 5.13 18.59 0.95
C VAL A 151 5.37 18.00 2.35
N GLU A 152 5.75 18.83 3.33
CA GLU A 152 5.85 18.35 4.71
C GLU A 152 4.48 17.95 5.27
N LEU A 153 4.42 16.82 5.96
CA LEU A 153 3.18 16.34 6.59
C LEU A 153 2.66 17.39 7.58
N ASN A 154 1.34 17.65 7.54
CA ASN A 154 0.65 18.68 8.35
C ASN A 154 1.05 20.14 8.06
N ASN A 155 1.85 20.42 7.03
CA ASN A 155 2.13 21.79 6.59
C ASN A 155 1.04 22.28 5.62
N GLU A 156 -0.06 22.82 6.18
CA GLU A 156 -1.21 23.32 5.42
C GLU A 156 -0.84 24.38 4.38
N GLN A 157 0.02 25.33 4.77
CA GLN A 157 0.41 26.44 3.89
C GLN A 157 1.16 25.92 2.66
N ALA A 158 2.18 25.08 2.87
CA ALA A 158 2.95 24.50 1.77
C ALA A 158 2.08 23.59 0.89
N PHE A 159 1.12 22.87 1.48
CA PHE A 159 0.17 22.05 0.71
C PHE A 159 -0.70 22.91 -0.20
N VAL A 160 -1.29 23.99 0.33
CA VAL A 160 -2.13 24.91 -0.47
C VAL A 160 -1.33 25.58 -1.58
N GLU A 161 -0.07 25.95 -1.33
CA GLU A 161 0.82 26.53 -2.34
C GLU A 161 1.22 25.54 -3.44
N ALA A 162 1.30 24.24 -3.14
CA ALA A 162 1.65 23.20 -4.11
C ALA A 162 0.48 22.83 -5.05
N MET A 163 -0.76 23.12 -4.63
CA MET A 163 -1.98 22.83 -5.39
C MET A 163 -2.17 23.80 -6.56
N ASP A 164 -2.46 23.26 -7.73
CA ASP A 164 -2.83 23.99 -8.95
C ASP A 164 -3.64 23.09 -9.90
N GLU A 165 -4.08 23.63 -11.04
CA GLU A 165 -4.86 22.93 -12.07
C GLU A 165 -4.08 21.83 -12.83
N THR A 166 -2.78 21.70 -12.61
CA THR A 166 -1.95 20.65 -13.20
C THR A 166 -1.84 19.42 -12.30
N VAL A 167 -2.25 19.53 -11.02
CA VAL A 167 -2.24 18.42 -10.07
C VAL A 167 -3.21 17.33 -10.53
N CYS A 168 -2.64 16.14 -10.72
CA CYS A 168 -3.34 14.90 -11.03
C CYS A 168 -3.93 14.27 -9.78
N ALA A 169 -3.11 14.08 -8.76
CA ALA A 169 -3.50 13.40 -7.53
C ALA A 169 -2.68 13.89 -6.33
N VAL A 170 -3.27 13.75 -5.15
CA VAL A 170 -2.58 13.85 -3.86
C VAL A 170 -2.64 12.48 -3.21
N ILE A 171 -1.48 11.88 -2.92
CA ILE A 171 -1.37 10.57 -2.26
C ILE A 171 -0.79 10.74 -0.85
N ILE A 172 -1.43 10.11 0.14
CA ILE A 172 -1.03 10.18 1.55
C ILE A 172 -1.33 8.86 2.27
N GLU A 173 -0.48 8.50 3.24
CA GLU A 173 -0.74 7.40 4.18
C GLU A 173 -1.65 7.86 5.32
N GLY A 174 -2.58 7.00 5.77
CA GLY A 174 -3.38 7.26 6.98
C GLY A 174 -2.52 7.35 8.24
N ILE A 175 -1.43 6.59 8.29
CA ILE A 175 -0.33 6.70 9.25
C ILE A 175 0.98 6.40 8.50
N GLN A 176 1.95 7.31 8.52
CA GLN A 176 3.27 7.02 7.93
C GLN A 176 4.02 5.99 8.77
N GLY A 177 3.96 4.73 8.34
CA GLY A 177 4.48 3.60 9.11
C GLY A 177 6.02 3.56 9.11
N VAL A 178 6.61 3.47 7.92
CA VAL A 178 8.06 3.33 7.71
C VAL A 178 8.84 4.55 8.23
N ALA A 179 8.21 5.72 8.24
CA ALA A 179 8.78 6.97 8.72
C ALA A 179 8.95 7.06 10.25
N GLY A 180 8.42 6.09 11.00
CA GLY A 180 8.44 6.10 12.47
C GLY A 180 7.11 6.47 13.12
N ILE A 181 5.98 6.10 12.50
CA ILE A 181 4.62 6.30 13.00
C ILE A 181 4.28 7.80 13.14
N HIS A 182 4.13 8.48 12.01
CA HIS A 182 3.63 9.86 11.96
C HIS A 182 2.17 9.87 11.52
N ILE A 183 1.29 10.45 12.35
CA ILE A 183 -0.15 10.50 12.12
C ILE A 183 -0.50 11.87 11.51
N PRO A 184 -1.11 11.93 10.32
CA PRO A 184 -1.67 13.16 9.78
C PRO A 184 -2.77 13.70 10.70
N GLU A 185 -2.87 15.01 10.83
CA GLU A 185 -3.95 15.63 11.60
C GLU A 185 -5.28 15.56 10.83
N ASN A 186 -6.39 15.30 11.53
CA ASN A 186 -7.71 15.23 10.88
C ASN A 186 -8.06 16.50 10.07
N PRO A 187 -7.82 17.73 10.57
CA PRO A 187 -8.04 18.95 9.77
C PRO A 187 -7.19 18.98 8.49
N PHE A 188 -5.97 18.43 8.53
CA PHE A 188 -5.10 18.36 7.37
C PHE A 188 -5.64 17.41 6.30
N LEU A 189 -6.14 16.22 6.70
CA LEU A 189 -6.79 15.29 5.77
C LEU A 189 -8.05 15.89 5.13
N GLN A 190 -8.87 16.59 5.93
CA GLN A 190 -10.05 17.30 5.43
C GLN A 190 -9.67 18.44 4.47
N LEU A 191 -8.58 19.14 4.72
CA LEU A 191 -8.04 20.16 3.82
C LEU A 191 -7.61 19.54 2.48
N ILE A 192 -6.91 18.40 2.51
CA ILE A 192 -6.49 17.67 1.31
C ILE A 192 -7.71 17.29 0.48
N GLU A 193 -8.70 16.65 1.09
CA GLU A 193 -9.93 16.23 0.42
C GLU A 193 -10.63 17.44 -0.24
N LYS A 194 -10.80 18.53 0.51
CA LYS A 194 -11.42 19.77 0.03
C LYS A 194 -10.67 20.33 -1.18
N LYS A 195 -9.34 20.41 -1.11
CA LYS A 195 -8.52 20.97 -2.19
C LYS A 195 -8.46 20.06 -3.41
N CYS A 196 -8.45 18.74 -3.23
CA CYS A 196 -8.58 17.79 -4.34
C CYS A 196 -9.90 18.04 -5.10
N LYS A 197 -11.02 18.19 -4.39
CA LYS A 197 -12.32 18.53 -4.98
C LYS A 197 -12.31 19.89 -5.70
N GLU A 198 -11.69 20.91 -5.11
CA GLU A 198 -11.62 22.27 -5.66
C GLU A 198 -10.86 22.33 -6.99
N TYR A 199 -9.72 21.64 -7.09
CA TYR A 199 -8.85 21.66 -8.27
C TYR A 199 -9.10 20.50 -9.24
N GLY A 200 -10.05 19.59 -8.96
CA GLY A 200 -10.27 18.39 -9.77
C GLY A 200 -9.13 17.37 -9.73
N ALA A 201 -8.30 17.41 -8.68
CA ALA A 201 -7.31 16.38 -8.40
C ALA A 201 -7.95 15.20 -7.64
N LEU A 202 -7.34 14.02 -7.74
CA LEU A 202 -7.83 12.82 -7.06
C LEU A 202 -7.15 12.67 -5.71
N PHE A 203 -7.94 12.44 -4.66
CA PHE A 203 -7.43 12.11 -3.34
C PHE A 203 -7.21 10.59 -3.25
N ILE A 204 -5.96 10.18 -2.98
CA ILE A 204 -5.58 8.77 -2.84
C ILE A 204 -5.12 8.53 -1.40
N ALA A 205 -5.88 7.71 -0.67
CA ALA A 205 -5.50 7.23 0.65
C ALA A 205 -4.74 5.89 0.51
N ASP A 206 -3.46 5.91 0.83
CA ASP A 206 -2.63 4.70 0.94
C ASP A 206 -2.81 4.06 2.31
N GLU A 207 -3.70 3.07 2.37
CA GLU A 207 -4.01 2.25 3.56
C GLU A 207 -3.38 0.85 3.43
N VAL A 208 -2.24 0.71 2.74
CA VAL A 208 -1.57 -0.59 2.60
C VAL A 208 -1.08 -1.13 3.96
N GLN A 209 -0.72 -0.23 4.88
CA GLN A 209 -0.18 -0.59 6.19
C GLN A 209 -1.09 -0.22 7.38
N SER A 210 -1.84 0.88 7.31
CA SER A 210 -2.64 1.43 8.42
C SER A 210 -4.01 0.79 8.60
#